data_AF-A0A2V8XEF7-F1
#
_entry.id   AF-A0A2V8XEF7-F1
#
_cell.length_a   1.000
_cell.length_b   1.000
_cell.length_c   1.000
_cell.angle_alpha   90.00
_cell.angle_beta   90.00
_cell.angle_gamma   90.00
#
_symmetry.space_group_name_H-M   'P 1'
#
loop_
_entity.id
_entity.type
_entity.pdbx_description
1 polymer ?
#
loop_
_entity_poly.entity_id
_entity_poly.type
_entity_poly.pdbx_seq_one_letter_code
_entity_poly.pdbx_strand_id
1 'polypeptide(L)'
;MAFLLAALSCGTAAGASAQQDNDHTLQAMRDEMARSKARLELKIPSIEQPVRPYYVEYRLLDLDVREVVAEFGSLLTSTHTRNRFMNVVARVGSYKLDSSNFVSDEGARLFIGPTGSVGIDRDYDSLRQDLWIATDQAFKEAVDAYSKKKGYLSSLARQSDIDDFSRADPVQLIEPLETPDWAGRNWEQEARDTSAVMRAFSEVHESRVTYYLVYATEYLLTSEGTEIRQNRRFAAIEVGMAAVADDGVPVNHYYATYASRPADLPGADTVRKGLNVACTELMALRAAPPAQDYTGPVLFEARAAASLLAQVLGPAVNGARPPISFSPVLEQMLSGLGGKSDWLGRLGARVLPPSVTVVDDPGAKESNGASLIGRYSVDDEGVRAQKVTLVENGILKGELMSRRPGSDFDQSNGHGRAAFLNDAKPTMSNLILTSTEHLSPADLKKKFLDSCRAERRSEREQYCLVVREMDNPALSLLHQEDFSELLASLAGGAGTGDRLPLVVYRVYPETGREEMIRGSRIIGLNTRALRNIAGIGNDSFVYSYMQSQINGFAGTALGAFGSAQSGLPASVVAPSLLFDELEVRGTRGEAKRLPLLPPPPMTPAK
;
A
#
# COMPACT_ATOMS: atom_id res chain seq x y z
N MET A 1 -1.59 -75.50 35.78
CA MET A 1 -0.43 -74.58 35.71
C MET A 1 -0.45 -73.97 34.31
N ALA A 2 -1.18 -72.87 34.17
CA ALA A 2 -1.45 -72.21 32.88
C ALA A 2 -0.62 -70.93 32.83
N PHE A 3 0.18 -70.77 31.78
CA PHE A 3 0.89 -69.53 31.46
C PHE A 3 0.17 -68.85 30.30
N LEU A 4 -0.42 -67.68 30.58
CA LEU A 4 -0.91 -66.75 29.56
C LEU A 4 0.29 -66.06 28.89
N LEU A 5 0.40 -66.16 27.57
CA LEU A 5 1.17 -65.23 26.74
C LEU A 5 0.22 -64.19 26.16
N ALA A 6 0.44 -62.92 26.51
CA ALA A 6 -0.21 -61.77 25.89
C ALA A 6 0.46 -61.45 24.55
N ALA A 7 -0.30 -61.50 23.46
CA ALA A 7 0.12 -61.02 22.15
C ALA A 7 -0.22 -59.53 22.01
N LEU A 8 0.80 -58.68 21.88
CA LEU A 8 0.63 -57.28 21.49
C LEU A 8 0.25 -57.20 20.00
N SER A 9 -0.94 -56.69 19.73
CA SER A 9 -1.38 -56.27 18.40
C SER A 9 -0.81 -54.88 18.06
N CYS A 10 0.20 -54.82 17.20
CA CYS A 10 0.64 -53.59 16.55
C CYS A 10 -0.43 -53.15 15.54
N GLY A 11 -1.18 -52.09 15.88
CA GLY A 11 -2.01 -51.38 14.92
C GLY A 11 -1.15 -50.66 13.89
N THR A 12 -1.35 -50.97 12.62
CA THR A 12 -0.83 -50.21 11.50
C THR A 12 -1.58 -48.88 11.43
N ALA A 13 -0.94 -47.81 11.89
CA ALA A 13 -1.40 -46.46 11.62
C ALA A 13 -1.33 -46.21 10.11
N ALA A 14 -2.50 -46.10 9.47
CA ALA A 14 -2.61 -45.63 8.11
C ALA A 14 -2.07 -44.20 8.05
N GLY A 15 -0.85 -44.05 7.52
CA GLY A 15 -0.34 -42.74 7.13
C GLY A 15 -1.26 -42.18 6.07
N ALA A 16 -1.95 -41.08 6.38
CA ALA A 16 -2.57 -40.25 5.36
C ALA A 16 -1.44 -39.82 4.41
N SER A 17 -1.43 -40.37 3.20
CA SER A 17 -0.55 -39.89 2.15
C SER A 17 -0.90 -38.43 1.88
N ALA A 18 0.01 -37.52 2.21
CA ALA A 18 -0.02 -36.18 1.65
C ALA A 18 -0.15 -36.34 0.14
N GLN A 19 -1.22 -35.80 -0.44
CA GLN A 19 -1.45 -35.83 -1.88
C GLN A 19 -0.19 -35.29 -2.54
N GLN A 20 0.50 -36.15 -3.29
CA GLN A 20 1.74 -35.81 -3.94
C GLN A 20 1.41 -34.73 -4.97
N ASP A 21 1.73 -33.49 -4.63
CA ASP A 21 1.51 -32.34 -5.48
C ASP A 21 2.47 -32.44 -6.67
N ASN A 22 1.95 -32.60 -7.88
CA ASN A 22 2.74 -32.70 -9.13
C ASN A 22 3.37 -31.35 -9.54
N ASP A 23 3.43 -30.38 -8.63
CA ASP A 23 4.09 -29.10 -8.83
C ASP A 23 5.63 -29.25 -8.71
N HIS A 24 6.29 -29.28 -9.86
CA HIS A 24 7.75 -29.35 -9.98
C HIS A 24 8.44 -27.98 -9.88
N THR A 25 7.71 -26.89 -9.61
CA THR A 25 8.26 -25.52 -9.58
C THR A 25 9.41 -25.36 -8.60
N LEU A 26 9.23 -25.76 -7.34
CA LEU A 26 10.29 -25.69 -6.32
C LEU A 26 11.47 -26.60 -6.65
N GLN A 27 11.20 -27.76 -7.26
CA GLN A 27 12.26 -28.65 -7.71
C GLN A 27 13.12 -28.00 -8.80
N ALA A 28 12.50 -27.41 -9.82
CA ALA A 28 13.18 -26.67 -10.88
C ALA A 28 14.04 -25.52 -10.32
N MET A 29 13.47 -24.72 -9.40
CA MET A 29 14.17 -23.63 -8.73
C MET A 29 15.40 -24.14 -7.95
N ARG A 30 15.26 -25.22 -7.18
CA ARG A 30 16.36 -25.82 -6.40
C ARG A 30 17.49 -26.31 -7.29
N ASP A 31 17.17 -27.07 -8.33
CA ASP A 31 18.17 -27.68 -9.21
C ASP A 31 18.92 -26.60 -9.99
N GLU A 32 18.22 -25.55 -10.44
CA GLU A 32 18.85 -24.44 -11.16
C GLU A 32 19.68 -23.53 -10.24
N MET A 33 19.22 -23.27 -9.01
CA MET A 33 19.98 -22.56 -7.98
C MET A 33 21.28 -23.30 -7.65
N ALA A 34 21.20 -24.62 -7.44
CA ALA A 34 22.38 -25.44 -7.15
C ALA A 34 23.39 -25.41 -8.30
N ARG A 35 22.92 -25.52 -9.56
CA ARG A 35 23.76 -25.41 -10.75
C ARG A 35 24.43 -24.04 -10.87
N SER A 36 23.65 -22.98 -10.68
CA SER A 36 24.13 -21.59 -10.77
C SER A 36 25.19 -21.29 -9.71
N LYS A 37 24.96 -21.64 -8.44
CA LYS A 37 25.96 -21.46 -7.36
C LYS A 37 27.27 -22.19 -7.63
N ALA A 38 27.20 -23.38 -8.25
CA ALA A 38 28.39 -24.18 -8.53
C ALA A 38 29.21 -23.63 -9.72
N ARG A 39 28.54 -23.11 -10.76
CA ARG A 39 29.17 -22.86 -12.06
C ARG A 39 29.28 -21.40 -12.48
N LEU A 40 28.47 -20.51 -11.90
CA LEU A 40 28.40 -19.12 -12.35
C LEU A 40 29.61 -18.32 -11.85
N GLU A 41 30.47 -17.94 -12.78
CA GLU A 41 31.59 -17.04 -12.54
C GLU A 41 31.84 -16.16 -13.78
N LEU A 42 32.30 -14.93 -13.56
CA LEU A 42 32.74 -14.03 -14.63
C LEU A 42 34.23 -13.74 -14.50
N LYS A 43 34.99 -14.06 -15.54
CA LYS A 43 36.41 -13.73 -15.64
C LYS A 43 36.56 -12.38 -16.33
N ILE A 44 37.05 -11.40 -15.60
CA ILE A 44 37.31 -10.05 -16.11
C ILE A 44 38.83 -9.94 -16.35
N PRO A 45 39.30 -9.55 -17.55
CA PRO A 45 40.74 -9.57 -17.89
C PRO A 45 41.67 -8.84 -16.91
N SER A 46 41.17 -7.87 -16.16
CA SER A 46 41.90 -7.05 -15.18
C SER A 46 41.72 -7.48 -13.70
N ILE A 47 40.98 -8.56 -13.43
CA ILE A 47 40.72 -9.06 -12.07
C ILE A 47 41.26 -10.48 -11.95
N GLU A 48 42.17 -10.70 -10.99
CA GLU A 48 42.84 -12.00 -10.79
C GLU A 48 41.87 -13.13 -10.44
N GLN A 49 40.89 -12.87 -9.57
CA GLN A 49 39.90 -13.86 -9.17
C GLN A 49 38.60 -13.72 -9.97
N PRO A 50 38.01 -14.82 -10.46
CA PRO A 50 36.69 -14.79 -11.06
C PRO A 50 35.66 -14.20 -10.09
N VAL A 51 34.84 -13.28 -10.58
CA VAL A 51 33.74 -12.71 -9.81
C VAL A 51 32.63 -13.75 -9.72
N ARG A 52 32.00 -13.88 -8.55
CA ARG A 52 30.89 -14.81 -8.28
C ARG A 52 29.79 -14.09 -7.51
N PRO A 53 28.50 -14.47 -7.68
CA PRO A 53 27.46 -13.96 -6.82
C PRO A 53 27.62 -14.55 -5.41
N TYR A 54 27.48 -13.73 -4.37
CA TYR A 54 27.47 -14.21 -2.99
C TYR A 54 26.05 -14.53 -2.51
N TYR A 55 25.03 -13.96 -3.17
CA TYR A 55 23.62 -14.19 -2.93
C TYR A 55 22.87 -14.28 -4.26
N VAL A 56 21.95 -15.24 -4.36
CA VAL A 56 20.99 -15.40 -5.45
C VAL A 56 19.62 -15.66 -4.86
N GLU A 57 18.59 -15.12 -5.48
CA GLU A 57 17.19 -15.25 -5.10
C GLU A 57 16.33 -15.45 -6.34
N TYR A 58 15.44 -16.43 -6.28
CA TYR A 58 14.39 -16.66 -7.27
C TYR A 58 13.03 -16.40 -6.62
N ARG A 59 12.28 -15.47 -7.20
CA ARG A 59 10.88 -15.24 -6.87
C ARG A 59 10.02 -15.65 -8.05
N LEU A 60 8.95 -16.39 -7.79
CA LEU A 60 7.93 -16.72 -8.77
C LEU A 60 6.57 -16.29 -8.25
N LEU A 61 5.72 -15.78 -9.14
CA LEU A 61 4.37 -15.36 -8.82
C LEU A 61 3.42 -15.96 -9.85
N ASP A 62 2.60 -16.92 -9.42
CA ASP A 62 1.49 -17.48 -10.19
C ASP A 62 0.24 -16.69 -9.85
N LEU A 63 -0.37 -16.03 -10.84
CA LEU A 63 -1.53 -15.18 -10.67
C LEU A 63 -2.70 -15.72 -11.46
N ASP A 64 -3.82 -15.86 -10.76
CA ASP A 64 -5.13 -16.10 -11.34
C ASP A 64 -6.07 -14.96 -10.92
N VAL A 65 -6.36 -14.07 -11.88
CA VAL A 65 -7.06 -12.82 -11.66
C VAL A 65 -8.32 -12.78 -12.49
N ARG A 66 -9.45 -12.52 -11.83
CA ARG A 66 -10.72 -12.18 -12.48
C ARG A 66 -11.03 -10.72 -12.21
N GLU A 67 -11.22 -9.96 -13.28
CA GLU A 67 -11.58 -8.54 -13.23
C GLU A 67 -12.91 -8.34 -13.96
N VAL A 68 -13.86 -7.68 -13.30
CA VAL A 68 -15.15 -7.33 -13.88
C VAL A 68 -15.37 -5.84 -13.71
N VAL A 69 -15.49 -5.13 -14.83
CA VAL A 69 -15.71 -3.69 -14.86
C VAL A 69 -17.11 -3.42 -15.40
N ALA A 70 -17.87 -2.60 -14.68
CA ALA A 70 -19.20 -2.17 -15.07
C ALA A 70 -19.37 -0.67 -14.87
N GLU A 71 -20.26 -0.10 -15.68
CA GLU A 71 -20.62 1.30 -15.65
C GLU A 71 -22.12 1.43 -15.96
N PHE A 72 -22.83 2.18 -15.12
CA PHE A 72 -24.27 2.42 -15.27
C PHE A 72 -25.08 1.18 -15.66
N GLY A 73 -24.89 0.02 -15.04
CA GLY A 73 -25.64 -1.21 -15.31
C GLY A 73 -25.19 -2.02 -16.54
N SER A 74 -24.14 -1.58 -17.22
CA SER A 74 -23.56 -2.24 -18.38
C SER A 74 -22.17 -2.76 -18.03
N LEU A 75 -21.83 -3.99 -18.46
CA LEU A 75 -20.45 -4.47 -18.39
C LEU A 75 -19.61 -3.78 -19.46
N LEU A 76 -18.45 -3.29 -19.06
CA LEU A 76 -17.41 -2.81 -19.95
C LEU A 76 -16.43 -3.94 -20.28
N THR A 77 -15.97 -4.66 -19.26
CA THR A 77 -15.05 -5.80 -19.40
C THR A 77 -15.38 -6.88 -18.38
N SER A 78 -15.12 -8.13 -18.74
CA SER A 78 -15.07 -9.28 -17.84
C SER A 78 -13.91 -10.13 -18.32
N THR A 79 -12.80 -10.09 -17.60
CA THR A 79 -11.56 -10.78 -17.98
C THR A 79 -11.22 -11.80 -16.90
N HIS A 80 -10.63 -12.90 -17.36
CA HIS A 80 -10.05 -13.91 -16.51
C HIS A 80 -8.67 -14.22 -17.07
N THR A 81 -7.63 -13.90 -16.31
CA THR A 81 -6.25 -14.03 -16.75
C THR A 81 -5.49 -14.92 -15.81
N ARG A 82 -4.68 -15.82 -16.38
CA ARG A 82 -3.76 -16.66 -15.63
C ARG A 82 -2.36 -16.47 -16.19
N ASN A 83 -1.47 -15.95 -15.36
CA ASN A 83 -0.11 -15.61 -15.75
C ASN A 83 0.86 -16.07 -14.68
N ARG A 84 2.08 -16.42 -15.08
CA ARG A 84 3.17 -16.70 -14.15
C ARG A 84 4.35 -15.81 -14.48
N PHE A 85 4.90 -15.17 -13.47
CA PHE A 85 6.04 -14.29 -13.59
C PHE A 85 7.17 -14.80 -12.71
N MET A 86 8.40 -14.57 -13.15
CA MET A 86 9.60 -14.79 -12.35
C MET A 86 10.37 -13.50 -12.21
N ASN A 87 11.12 -13.36 -11.11
CA ASN A 87 12.15 -12.36 -10.94
C ASN A 87 13.38 -13.04 -10.31
N VAL A 88 14.57 -12.73 -10.83
CA VAL A 88 15.83 -13.25 -10.33
C VAL A 88 16.71 -12.12 -9.85
N VAL A 89 17.18 -12.22 -8.60
CA VAL A 89 18.15 -11.29 -8.04
C VAL A 89 19.47 -12.02 -7.82
N ALA A 90 20.56 -11.43 -8.31
CA ALA A 90 21.92 -11.84 -7.99
C ALA A 90 22.67 -10.67 -7.37
N ARG A 91 23.51 -10.93 -6.36
CA ARG A 91 24.29 -9.89 -5.68
C ARG A 91 25.78 -10.21 -5.72
N VAL A 92 26.58 -9.20 -6.02
CA VAL A 92 28.03 -9.29 -6.13
C VAL A 92 28.67 -8.41 -5.07
N GLY A 93 29.73 -8.90 -4.42
CA GLY A 93 30.39 -8.23 -3.31
C GLY A 93 30.21 -9.00 -2.01
N SER A 94 29.68 -8.34 -0.99
CA SER A 94 29.37 -8.94 0.32
C SER A 94 28.24 -8.18 1.00
N TYR A 95 27.65 -8.73 2.07
CA TYR A 95 26.63 -8.06 2.88
C TYR A 95 26.97 -6.60 3.26
N LYS A 96 28.26 -6.31 3.51
CA LYS A 96 28.74 -4.97 3.85
C LYS A 96 28.72 -4.00 2.67
N LEU A 97 29.14 -4.46 1.49
CA LEU A 97 29.18 -3.67 0.27
C LEU A 97 28.94 -4.57 -0.95
N ASP A 98 27.81 -4.40 -1.61
CA ASP A 98 27.36 -5.13 -2.78
C ASP A 98 26.76 -4.25 -3.90
N SER A 99 26.28 -4.91 -4.94
CA SER A 99 25.68 -4.34 -6.16
C SER A 99 24.34 -3.64 -5.96
N SER A 100 23.70 -3.73 -4.79
CA SER A 100 22.35 -3.20 -4.55
C SER A 100 22.35 -1.75 -4.03
N ASN A 101 21.16 -1.21 -3.71
CA ASN A 101 20.97 0.11 -3.09
C ASN A 101 21.64 1.25 -3.85
N PHE A 102 21.70 1.14 -5.17
CA PHE A 102 22.44 2.06 -6.00
C PHE A 102 21.68 2.36 -7.30
N VAL A 103 21.48 3.63 -7.58
CA VAL A 103 20.81 4.13 -8.78
C VAL A 103 21.86 4.78 -9.68
N SER A 104 22.08 4.17 -10.85
CA SER A 104 22.96 4.70 -11.90
C SER A 104 22.25 5.65 -12.86
N ASP A 105 22.98 6.57 -13.50
CA ASP A 105 22.49 7.56 -14.49
C ASP A 105 22.06 6.95 -15.84
N GLU A 106 21.80 5.64 -15.91
CA GLU A 106 21.41 4.99 -17.16
C GLU A 106 19.91 5.04 -17.37
N GLY A 107 19.52 5.68 -18.48
CA GLY A 107 18.19 5.58 -19.06
C GLY A 107 17.81 4.13 -19.38
N ALA A 108 16.51 3.91 -19.51
CA ALA A 108 15.86 2.62 -19.76
C ALA A 108 16.72 1.69 -20.63
N ARG A 109 17.31 0.66 -20.00
CA ARG A 109 18.04 -0.39 -20.72
C ARG A 109 17.06 -1.14 -21.62
N LEU A 110 17.47 -1.38 -22.87
CA LEU A 110 16.74 -2.16 -23.88
C LEU A 110 16.80 -3.69 -23.63
N PHE A 111 17.35 -4.13 -22.50
CA PHE A 111 17.33 -5.53 -22.11
C PHE A 111 16.03 -5.83 -21.36
N ILE A 112 15.33 -6.91 -21.75
CA ILE A 112 14.26 -7.52 -20.96
C ILE A 112 14.92 -7.83 -19.61
N GLY A 113 14.59 -7.15 -18.52
CA GLY A 113 15.26 -7.32 -17.21
C GLY A 113 15.20 -8.76 -16.69
N PRO A 114 15.76 -9.06 -15.51
CA PRO A 114 15.72 -10.41 -14.92
C PRO A 114 14.30 -10.85 -14.49
N THR A 115 13.29 -10.03 -14.79
CA THR A 115 11.87 -10.34 -14.67
C THR A 115 11.32 -10.84 -16.00
N GLY A 116 10.62 -11.97 -15.98
CA GLY A 116 10.05 -12.58 -17.19
C GLY A 116 8.74 -13.30 -16.92
N SER A 117 8.01 -13.63 -17.98
CA SER A 117 6.88 -14.56 -17.91
C SER A 117 7.41 -16.00 -18.05
N VAL A 118 6.79 -16.94 -17.34
CA VAL A 118 7.12 -18.37 -17.43
C VAL A 118 5.88 -19.20 -17.77
N GLY A 119 6.09 -20.43 -18.22
CA GLY A 119 4.99 -21.33 -18.63
C GLY A 119 3.97 -21.60 -17.52
N ILE A 120 2.68 -21.40 -17.83
CA ILE A 120 1.55 -21.67 -16.93
C ILE A 120 1.36 -23.16 -16.60
N ASP A 121 1.92 -24.03 -17.44
CA ASP A 121 1.84 -25.50 -17.33
C ASP A 121 2.81 -26.08 -16.30
N ARG A 122 3.67 -25.23 -15.72
CA ARG A 122 4.67 -25.62 -14.70
C ARG A 122 5.66 -26.68 -15.17
N ASP A 123 6.00 -26.64 -16.46
CA ASP A 123 7.01 -27.52 -17.04
C ASP A 123 8.39 -27.30 -16.41
N TYR A 124 9.01 -28.40 -15.98
CA TYR A 124 10.27 -28.39 -15.25
C TYR A 124 11.43 -27.85 -16.11
N ASP A 125 11.57 -28.34 -17.34
CA ASP A 125 12.70 -28.00 -18.20
C ASP A 125 12.61 -26.55 -18.72
N SER A 126 11.40 -26.12 -19.10
CA SER A 126 11.12 -24.73 -19.51
C SER A 126 11.46 -23.75 -18.40
N LEU A 127 10.98 -23.97 -17.17
CA LEU A 127 11.25 -23.05 -16.06
C LEU A 127 12.75 -22.98 -15.74
N ARG A 128 13.48 -24.10 -15.81
CA ARG A 128 14.93 -24.09 -15.58
C ARG A 128 15.69 -23.32 -16.66
N GLN A 129 15.27 -23.41 -17.91
CA GLN A 129 15.85 -22.64 -19.02
C GLN A 129 15.64 -21.13 -18.80
N ASP A 130 14.43 -20.73 -18.41
CA ASP A 130 14.07 -19.34 -18.14
C ASP A 130 14.89 -18.79 -16.96
N LEU A 131 14.93 -19.53 -15.84
CA LEU A 131 15.71 -19.17 -14.66
C LEU A 131 17.20 -19.06 -14.96
N TRP A 132 17.75 -19.93 -15.81
CA TRP A 132 19.17 -19.87 -16.21
C TRP A 132 19.50 -18.55 -16.90
N ILE A 133 18.72 -18.17 -17.92
CA ILE A 133 18.96 -16.94 -18.70
C ILE A 133 18.81 -15.73 -17.79
N ALA A 134 17.75 -15.69 -16.97
CA ALA A 134 17.52 -14.61 -16.02
C ALA A 134 18.65 -14.51 -14.97
N THR A 135 19.17 -15.64 -14.48
CA THR A 135 20.29 -15.66 -13.51
C THR A 135 21.57 -15.11 -14.13
N ASP A 136 21.91 -15.51 -15.36
CA ASP A 136 23.07 -14.98 -16.08
C ASP A 136 22.98 -13.47 -16.28
N GLN A 137 21.80 -12.98 -16.66
CA GLN A 137 21.57 -11.55 -16.83
C GLN A 137 21.63 -10.78 -15.50
N ALA A 138 20.90 -11.21 -14.47
CA ALA A 138 20.90 -10.58 -13.14
C ALA A 138 22.33 -10.49 -12.59
N PHE A 139 23.14 -11.54 -12.79
CA PHE A 139 24.52 -11.56 -12.36
C PHE A 139 25.39 -10.54 -13.11
N LYS A 140 25.27 -10.43 -14.44
CA LYS A 140 26.00 -9.43 -15.23
C LYS A 140 25.61 -8.00 -14.85
N GLU A 141 24.32 -7.75 -14.65
CA GLU A 141 23.81 -6.46 -14.17
C GLU A 141 24.38 -6.12 -12.78
N ALA A 142 24.43 -7.10 -11.88
CA ALA A 142 25.01 -6.94 -10.56
C ALA A 142 26.52 -6.63 -10.60
N VAL A 143 27.28 -7.28 -11.48
CA VAL A 143 28.71 -6.98 -11.66
C VAL A 143 28.92 -5.53 -12.12
N ASP A 144 28.15 -5.06 -13.11
CA ASP A 144 28.23 -3.69 -13.60
C ASP A 144 27.83 -2.67 -12.53
N ALA A 145 26.68 -2.89 -11.87
CA ALA A 145 26.20 -2.04 -10.79
C ALA A 145 27.22 -1.95 -9.63
N TYR A 146 27.83 -3.07 -9.26
CA TYR A 146 28.85 -3.11 -8.21
C TYR A 146 30.10 -2.29 -8.57
N SER A 147 30.59 -2.45 -9.81
CA SER A 147 31.73 -1.68 -10.31
C SER A 147 31.45 -0.18 -10.32
N LYS A 148 30.28 0.23 -10.81
CA LYS A 148 29.83 1.64 -10.82
C LYS A 148 29.70 2.20 -9.40
N LYS A 149 29.08 1.45 -8.49
CA LYS A 149 28.94 1.84 -7.09
C LYS A 149 30.28 2.03 -6.41
N LYS A 150 31.22 1.09 -6.60
CA LYS A 150 32.59 1.22 -6.08
C LYS A 150 33.31 2.44 -6.61
N GLY A 151 33.19 2.71 -7.92
CA GLY A 151 33.73 3.91 -8.54
C GLY A 151 33.17 5.18 -7.89
N TYR A 152 31.84 5.26 -7.75
CA TYR A 152 31.18 6.38 -7.08
C TYR A 152 31.64 6.56 -5.63
N LEU A 153 31.58 5.51 -4.81
CA LEU A 153 32.00 5.56 -3.41
C LEU A 153 33.46 5.99 -3.23
N SER A 154 34.35 5.63 -4.16
CA SER A 154 35.76 6.04 -4.12
C SER A 154 35.96 7.55 -4.30
N SER A 155 34.98 8.25 -4.90
CA SER A 155 34.99 9.71 -5.06
C SER A 155 34.48 10.45 -3.82
N LEU A 156 33.80 9.77 -2.90
CA LEU A 156 33.21 10.39 -1.72
C LEU A 156 34.26 10.60 -0.62
N ALA A 157 34.27 11.80 -0.03
CA ALA A 157 35.15 12.12 1.10
C ALA A 157 34.81 11.30 2.36
N ARG A 158 33.54 10.87 2.51
CA ARG A 158 33.07 10.01 3.60
C ARG A 158 32.09 8.99 3.06
N GLN A 159 32.44 7.72 3.18
CA GLN A 159 31.56 6.60 2.85
C GLN A 159 30.66 6.26 4.04
N SER A 160 29.44 5.78 3.76
CA SER A 160 28.58 5.21 4.79
C SER A 160 29.17 3.90 5.32
N ASP A 161 29.00 3.64 6.61
CA ASP A 161 29.37 2.40 7.29
C ASP A 161 28.20 1.41 7.40
N ILE A 162 27.01 1.78 6.90
CA ILE A 162 25.82 0.93 6.92
C ILE A 162 25.98 -0.18 5.87
N ASP A 163 25.75 -1.42 6.28
CA ASP A 163 25.78 -2.58 5.41
C ASP A 163 24.73 -2.47 4.28
N ASP A 164 25.01 -3.08 3.14
CA ASP A 164 24.10 -3.07 1.99
C ASP A 164 22.95 -4.06 2.13
N PHE A 165 23.16 -5.15 2.83
CA PHE A 165 22.17 -6.21 2.96
C PHE A 165 22.34 -6.91 4.31
N SER A 166 21.24 -7.12 5.03
CA SER A 166 21.25 -7.85 6.28
C SER A 166 21.08 -9.35 6.05
N ARG A 167 21.55 -10.14 7.01
CA ARG A 167 21.33 -11.59 7.03
C ARG A 167 19.93 -11.88 7.57
N ALA A 168 19.37 -13.01 7.18
CA ALA A 168 18.11 -13.50 7.72
C ALA A 168 18.21 -15.00 8.00
N ASP A 169 17.47 -15.45 9.01
CA ASP A 169 17.33 -16.87 9.27
C ASP A 169 16.52 -17.54 8.15
N PRO A 170 17.00 -18.65 7.57
CA PRO A 170 16.29 -19.34 6.51
C PRO A 170 14.90 -19.81 6.94
N VAL A 171 13.89 -19.55 6.11
CA VAL A 171 12.51 -19.98 6.36
C VAL A 171 12.13 -21.12 5.43
N GLN A 172 11.53 -22.15 6.00
CA GLN A 172 10.91 -23.26 5.27
C GLN A 172 9.40 -23.17 5.47
N LEU A 173 8.66 -22.90 4.40
CA LEU A 173 7.20 -22.77 4.43
C LEU A 173 6.61 -23.24 3.10
N ILE A 174 6.15 -24.49 3.03
CA ILE A 174 5.53 -25.03 1.82
C ILE A 174 4.05 -25.31 2.10
N GLU A 175 3.19 -24.40 1.67
CA GLU A 175 1.75 -24.58 1.70
C GLU A 175 1.28 -25.48 0.54
N PRO A 176 0.16 -26.21 0.71
CA PRO A 176 -0.49 -26.88 -0.40
C PRO A 176 -1.01 -25.84 -1.40
N LEU A 177 -1.01 -26.17 -2.70
CA LEU A 177 -1.62 -25.31 -3.71
C LEU A 177 -3.12 -25.13 -3.44
N GLU A 178 -3.58 -23.89 -3.51
CA GLU A 178 -5.01 -23.57 -3.44
C GLU A 178 -5.57 -23.45 -4.86
N THR A 179 -6.72 -24.10 -5.11
CA THR A 179 -7.47 -23.93 -6.35
C THR A 179 -8.49 -22.81 -6.19
N PRO A 180 -8.48 -21.79 -7.06
CA PRO A 180 -9.48 -20.73 -7.02
C PRO A 180 -10.92 -21.24 -7.15
N ASP A 181 -11.83 -20.72 -6.32
CA ASP A 181 -13.27 -20.89 -6.51
C ASP A 181 -13.86 -19.64 -7.16
N TRP A 182 -14.23 -19.79 -8.43
CA TRP A 182 -14.83 -18.73 -9.25
C TRP A 182 -16.35 -18.83 -9.39
N ALA A 183 -16.95 -19.95 -9.00
CA ALA A 183 -18.34 -20.29 -9.31
C ALA A 183 -19.33 -19.91 -8.20
N GLY A 184 -18.83 -19.55 -7.00
CA GLY A 184 -19.68 -19.26 -5.84
C GLY A 184 -20.64 -18.08 -6.00
N ARG A 185 -20.39 -17.14 -6.92
CA ARG A 185 -21.19 -15.92 -7.15
C ARG A 185 -21.21 -15.51 -8.62
N ASN A 186 -22.27 -14.81 -9.04
CA ASN A 186 -22.37 -14.22 -10.37
C ASN A 186 -21.84 -12.78 -10.37
N TRP A 187 -20.51 -12.65 -10.42
CA TRP A 187 -19.79 -11.37 -10.35
C TRP A 187 -20.20 -10.38 -11.45
N GLU A 188 -20.49 -10.89 -12.65
CA GLU A 188 -20.96 -10.08 -13.78
C GLU A 188 -22.32 -9.44 -13.52
N GLN A 189 -23.26 -10.22 -13.00
CA GLN A 189 -24.57 -9.68 -12.63
C GLN A 189 -24.46 -8.69 -11.46
N GLU A 190 -23.63 -9.00 -10.46
CA GLU A 190 -23.43 -8.09 -9.33
C GLU A 190 -22.80 -6.76 -9.74
N ALA A 191 -21.82 -6.77 -10.64
CA ALA A 191 -21.21 -5.55 -11.17
C ALA A 191 -22.22 -4.72 -11.97
N ARG A 192 -23.10 -5.36 -12.76
CA ARG A 192 -24.24 -4.67 -13.40
C ARG A 192 -25.17 -4.06 -12.37
N ASP A 193 -25.61 -4.83 -11.38
CA ASP A 193 -26.60 -4.36 -10.42
C ASP A 193 -26.08 -3.21 -9.54
N THR A 194 -24.80 -3.24 -9.17
CA THR A 194 -24.18 -2.21 -8.34
C THR A 194 -23.89 -0.94 -9.13
N SER A 195 -23.35 -1.05 -10.36
CA SER A 195 -23.13 0.11 -11.24
C SER A 195 -24.45 0.77 -11.69
N ALA A 196 -25.56 0.03 -11.74
CA ALA A 196 -26.87 0.58 -12.10
C ALA A 196 -27.38 1.64 -11.10
N VAL A 197 -26.86 1.68 -9.86
CA VAL A 197 -27.23 2.68 -8.85
C VAL A 197 -27.03 4.11 -9.37
N MET A 198 -25.95 4.35 -10.11
CA MET A 198 -25.61 5.67 -10.62
C MET A 198 -26.63 6.19 -11.64
N ARG A 199 -27.47 5.33 -12.25
CA ARG A 199 -28.54 5.77 -13.17
C ARG A 199 -29.60 6.65 -12.48
N ALA A 200 -29.72 6.55 -11.16
CA ALA A 200 -30.63 7.38 -10.38
C ALA A 200 -30.12 8.82 -10.18
N PHE A 201 -28.85 9.10 -10.54
CA PHE A 201 -28.18 10.39 -10.35
C PHE A 201 -27.73 10.94 -11.72
N SER A 202 -28.58 11.73 -12.37
CA SER A 202 -28.35 12.25 -13.73
C SER A 202 -27.11 13.12 -13.91
N GLU A 203 -26.63 13.69 -12.82
CA GLU A 203 -25.49 14.60 -12.74
C GLU A 203 -24.17 13.85 -12.53
N VAL A 204 -24.22 12.53 -12.29
CA VAL A 204 -23.04 11.66 -12.34
C VAL A 204 -22.78 11.35 -13.80
N HIS A 205 -21.73 11.94 -14.35
CA HIS A 205 -21.39 11.81 -15.77
C HIS A 205 -20.41 10.67 -16.05
N GLU A 206 -19.66 10.24 -15.04
CA GLU A 206 -18.69 9.17 -15.15
C GLU A 206 -18.77 8.26 -13.92
N SER A 207 -18.74 6.94 -14.16
CA SER A 207 -18.62 5.97 -13.08
C SER A 207 -17.88 4.73 -13.56
N ARG A 208 -17.08 4.13 -12.68
CA ARG A 208 -16.44 2.85 -12.96
C ARG A 208 -16.50 1.99 -11.71
N VAL A 209 -17.25 0.90 -11.76
CA VAL A 209 -17.27 -0.13 -10.72
C VAL A 209 -16.39 -1.28 -11.16
N THR A 210 -15.34 -1.57 -10.40
CA THR A 210 -14.43 -2.69 -10.68
C THR A 210 -14.42 -3.69 -9.55
N TYR A 211 -14.70 -4.94 -9.89
CA TYR A 211 -14.49 -6.10 -9.03
C TYR A 211 -13.14 -6.71 -9.38
N TYR A 212 -12.21 -6.70 -8.43
CA TYR A 212 -10.91 -7.34 -8.54
C TYR A 212 -10.87 -8.56 -7.64
N LEU A 213 -10.68 -9.74 -8.22
CA LEU A 213 -10.63 -11.00 -7.48
C LEU A 213 -9.32 -11.70 -7.82
N VAL A 214 -8.49 -11.94 -6.80
CA VAL A 214 -7.12 -12.42 -7.01
C VAL A 214 -6.84 -13.64 -6.15
N TYR A 215 -6.34 -14.69 -6.81
CA TYR A 215 -5.60 -15.78 -6.17
C TYR A 215 -4.18 -15.74 -6.71
N ALA A 216 -3.22 -15.87 -5.81
CA ALA A 216 -1.82 -15.95 -6.16
C ALA A 216 -1.13 -17.08 -5.41
N THR A 217 -0.16 -17.72 -6.05
CA THR A 217 0.81 -18.57 -5.38
C THR A 217 2.19 -17.95 -5.54
N GLU A 218 2.79 -17.59 -4.41
CA GLU A 218 4.13 -17.00 -4.34
C GLU A 218 5.14 -18.10 -4.03
N TYR A 219 6.25 -18.09 -4.77
CA TYR A 219 7.41 -18.95 -4.52
C TYR A 219 8.63 -18.08 -4.25
N LEU A 220 9.42 -18.43 -3.24
CA LEU A 220 10.69 -17.80 -2.95
C LEU A 220 11.72 -18.88 -2.66
N LEU A 221 12.85 -18.83 -3.36
CA LEU A 221 14.03 -19.64 -3.06
C LEU A 221 15.25 -18.74 -2.97
N THR A 222 15.97 -18.77 -1.84
CA THR A 222 17.21 -18.02 -1.67
C THR A 222 18.41 -18.97 -1.58
N SER A 223 19.56 -18.48 -2.02
CA SER A 223 20.84 -19.18 -1.91
C SER A 223 21.30 -19.41 -0.46
N GLU A 224 20.65 -18.75 0.51
CA GLU A 224 20.84 -18.92 1.96
C GLU A 224 19.98 -20.05 2.55
N GLY A 225 19.07 -20.64 1.76
CA GLY A 225 18.27 -21.80 2.15
C GLY A 225 16.84 -21.49 2.55
N THR A 226 16.33 -20.26 2.32
CA THR A 226 14.89 -20.01 2.41
C THR A 226 14.20 -20.70 1.25
N GLU A 227 13.14 -21.45 1.53
CA GLU A 227 12.27 -22.07 0.54
C GLU A 227 10.80 -21.89 0.97
N ILE A 228 10.04 -21.16 0.13
CA ILE A 228 8.66 -20.79 0.41
C ILE A 228 7.79 -21.10 -0.79
N ARG A 229 6.62 -21.66 -0.52
CA ARG A 229 5.43 -21.64 -1.35
C ARG A 229 4.24 -21.25 -0.48
N GLN A 230 3.59 -20.13 -0.76
CA GLN A 230 2.45 -19.66 0.01
C GLN A 230 1.35 -19.13 -0.92
N ASN A 231 0.10 -19.22 -0.47
CA ASN A 231 -1.03 -18.70 -1.22
C ASN A 231 -1.43 -17.32 -0.70
N ARG A 232 -1.58 -16.37 -1.62
CA ARG A 232 -2.22 -15.08 -1.36
C ARG A 232 -3.58 -15.05 -2.03
N ARG A 233 -4.50 -14.38 -1.38
CA ARG A 233 -5.82 -14.11 -1.92
C ARG A 233 -6.29 -12.78 -1.38
N PHE A 234 -6.95 -12.05 -2.24
CA PHE A 234 -7.64 -10.83 -1.86
C PHE A 234 -8.73 -10.55 -2.88
N ALA A 235 -9.68 -9.74 -2.46
CA ALA A 235 -10.73 -9.28 -3.32
C ALA A 235 -11.10 -7.84 -2.96
N ALA A 236 -11.49 -7.07 -3.97
CA ALA A 236 -11.88 -5.69 -3.81
C ALA A 236 -13.07 -5.36 -4.71
N ILE A 237 -13.92 -4.45 -4.24
CA ILE A 237 -14.84 -3.70 -5.09
C ILE A 237 -14.43 -2.25 -4.95
N GLU A 238 -13.92 -1.69 -6.04
CA GLU A 238 -13.39 -0.33 -6.12
C GLU A 238 -14.26 0.46 -7.09
N VAL A 239 -14.69 1.65 -6.68
CA VAL A 239 -15.56 2.49 -7.48
C VAL A 239 -15.06 3.91 -7.47
N GLY A 240 -14.85 4.48 -8.66
CA GLY A 240 -14.70 5.92 -8.87
C GLY A 240 -15.95 6.49 -9.51
N MET A 241 -16.29 7.73 -9.14
CA MET A 241 -17.43 8.46 -9.70
C MET A 241 -17.13 9.95 -9.76
N ALA A 242 -17.59 10.59 -10.83
CA ALA A 242 -17.36 12.01 -11.05
C ALA A 242 -18.62 12.74 -11.50
N ALA A 243 -18.70 14.01 -11.10
CA ALA A 243 -19.71 14.96 -11.51
C ALA A 243 -19.04 16.33 -11.74
N VAL A 244 -19.81 17.30 -12.20
CA VAL A 244 -19.33 18.67 -12.37
C VAL A 244 -20.25 19.60 -11.59
N ALA A 245 -19.64 20.45 -10.75
CA ALA A 245 -20.35 21.49 -10.00
C ALA A 245 -20.97 22.53 -10.95
N ASP A 246 -21.97 23.29 -10.46
CA ASP A 246 -22.68 24.29 -11.29
C ASP A 246 -21.75 25.40 -11.83
N ASP A 247 -20.59 25.59 -11.21
CA ASP A 247 -19.55 26.53 -11.65
C ASP A 247 -18.54 25.92 -12.63
N GLY A 248 -18.70 24.66 -13.04
CA GLY A 248 -17.84 23.96 -13.99
C GLY A 248 -16.64 23.24 -13.37
N VAL A 249 -16.48 23.25 -12.05
CA VAL A 249 -15.37 22.55 -11.37
C VAL A 249 -15.69 21.05 -11.26
N PRO A 250 -14.80 20.15 -11.72
CA PRO A 250 -14.95 18.72 -11.51
C PRO A 250 -14.96 18.37 -10.02
N VAL A 251 -15.85 17.46 -9.64
CA VAL A 251 -15.90 16.87 -8.29
C VAL A 251 -15.95 15.36 -8.42
N ASN A 252 -15.24 14.67 -7.54
CA ASN A 252 -15.12 13.21 -7.54
C ASN A 252 -15.55 12.63 -6.19
N HIS A 253 -15.83 11.33 -6.18
CA HIS A 253 -15.97 10.52 -4.98
C HIS A 253 -15.50 9.10 -5.28
N TYR A 254 -15.28 8.31 -4.23
CA TYR A 254 -15.03 6.88 -4.37
C TYR A 254 -15.82 6.04 -3.39
N TYR A 255 -15.88 4.75 -3.66
CA TYR A 255 -16.29 3.72 -2.71
C TYR A 255 -15.32 2.54 -2.84
N ALA A 256 -14.90 1.99 -1.72
CA ALA A 256 -14.04 0.82 -1.71
C ALA A 256 -14.39 -0.13 -0.58
N THR A 257 -14.33 -1.43 -0.86
CA THR A 257 -14.43 -2.48 0.15
C THR A 257 -13.50 -3.62 -0.25
N TYR A 258 -12.88 -4.24 0.76
CA TYR A 258 -11.82 -5.22 0.59
C TYR A 258 -12.11 -6.44 1.46
N ALA A 259 -11.69 -7.60 0.99
CA ALA A 259 -11.78 -8.84 1.73
C ALA A 259 -10.57 -9.73 1.46
N SER A 260 -10.21 -10.57 2.44
CA SER A 260 -9.12 -11.55 2.26
C SER A 260 -9.49 -12.67 1.29
N ARG A 261 -10.78 -12.89 1.00
CA ARG A 261 -11.24 -13.88 0.02
C ARG A 261 -12.35 -13.29 -0.82
N PRO A 262 -12.44 -13.65 -2.12
CA PRO A 262 -13.58 -13.28 -2.97
C PRO A 262 -14.94 -13.54 -2.32
N ALA A 263 -15.13 -14.72 -1.73
CA ALA A 263 -16.39 -15.10 -1.09
C ALA A 263 -16.80 -14.18 0.07
N ASP A 264 -15.84 -13.53 0.73
CA ASP A 264 -16.06 -12.68 1.90
C ASP A 264 -16.38 -11.21 1.51
N LEU A 265 -16.36 -10.85 0.22
CA LEU A 265 -16.81 -9.54 -0.22
C LEU A 265 -18.29 -9.31 0.15
N PRO A 266 -18.69 -8.08 0.50
CA PRO A 266 -20.09 -7.78 0.74
C PRO A 266 -20.97 -8.13 -0.47
N GLY A 267 -22.20 -8.55 -0.21
CA GLY A 267 -23.20 -8.79 -1.25
C GLY A 267 -23.62 -7.51 -1.97
N ALA A 268 -24.17 -7.65 -3.18
CA ALA A 268 -24.57 -6.51 -4.01
C ALA A 268 -25.52 -5.52 -3.31
N ASP A 269 -26.43 -5.96 -2.43
CA ASP A 269 -27.30 -5.07 -1.65
C ASP A 269 -26.53 -4.11 -0.74
N THR A 270 -25.52 -4.61 -0.04
CA THR A 270 -24.68 -3.80 0.85
C THR A 270 -23.86 -2.81 0.04
N VAL A 271 -23.31 -3.24 -1.10
CA VAL A 271 -22.56 -2.38 -2.01
C VAL A 271 -23.47 -1.29 -2.57
N ARG A 272 -24.68 -1.63 -3.05
CA ARG A 272 -25.67 -0.65 -3.53
C ARG A 272 -26.01 0.41 -2.48
N LYS A 273 -26.17 0.03 -1.20
CA LYS A 273 -26.40 0.99 -0.11
C LYS A 273 -25.21 1.94 0.06
N GLY A 274 -23.99 1.41 0.06
CA GLY A 274 -22.77 2.22 0.12
C GLY A 274 -22.64 3.19 -1.05
N LEU A 275 -22.93 2.74 -2.27
CA LEU A 275 -22.91 3.57 -3.46
C LEU A 275 -23.99 4.67 -3.43
N ASN A 276 -25.19 4.37 -2.94
CA ASN A 276 -26.23 5.41 -2.77
C ASN A 276 -25.80 6.52 -1.81
N VAL A 277 -25.11 6.16 -0.71
CA VAL A 277 -24.54 7.16 0.21
C VAL A 277 -23.47 7.99 -0.49
N ALA A 278 -22.49 7.35 -1.13
CA ALA A 278 -21.41 8.04 -1.84
C ALA A 278 -21.93 8.95 -2.98
N CYS A 279 -22.93 8.51 -3.76
CA CYS A 279 -23.55 9.33 -4.79
C CYS A 279 -24.32 10.51 -4.17
N THR A 280 -25.00 10.32 -3.04
CA THR A 280 -25.68 11.42 -2.33
C THR A 280 -24.67 12.45 -1.82
N GLU A 281 -23.54 12.00 -1.28
CA GLU A 281 -22.44 12.86 -0.86
C GLU A 281 -21.81 13.59 -2.06
N LEU A 282 -21.63 12.91 -3.20
CA LEU A 282 -21.17 13.55 -4.44
C LEU A 282 -22.13 14.64 -4.92
N MET A 283 -23.45 14.42 -4.87
CA MET A 283 -24.43 15.45 -5.21
C MET A 283 -24.40 16.62 -4.23
N ALA A 284 -24.20 16.37 -2.94
CA ALA A 284 -24.00 17.42 -1.95
C ALA A 284 -22.71 18.21 -2.21
N LEU A 285 -21.61 17.54 -2.56
CA LEU A 285 -20.33 18.16 -2.93
C LEU A 285 -20.47 19.01 -4.18
N ARG A 286 -21.19 18.52 -5.20
CA ARG A 286 -21.50 19.26 -6.44
C ARG A 286 -22.20 20.58 -6.15
N ALA A 287 -23.17 20.58 -5.23
CA ALA A 287 -23.94 21.76 -4.84
C ALA A 287 -23.22 22.64 -3.78
N ALA A 288 -22.15 22.13 -3.18
CA ALA A 288 -21.45 22.83 -2.11
C ALA A 288 -20.69 24.07 -2.64
N PRO A 289 -20.62 25.15 -1.85
CA PRO A 289 -19.76 26.28 -2.18
C PRO A 289 -18.27 25.88 -2.08
N PRO A 290 -17.39 26.57 -2.84
CA PRO A 290 -15.95 26.34 -2.75
C PRO A 290 -15.43 26.71 -1.36
N ALA A 291 -14.44 25.95 -0.89
CA ALA A 291 -13.75 26.23 0.35
C ALA A 291 -13.03 27.58 0.30
N GLN A 292 -13.08 28.31 1.41
CA GLN A 292 -12.28 29.51 1.62
C GLN A 292 -11.00 29.12 2.36
N ASP A 293 -9.99 30.00 2.28
CA ASP A 293 -8.79 29.84 3.10
C ASP A 293 -9.19 29.92 4.58
N TYR A 294 -8.68 28.98 5.37
CA TYR A 294 -9.06 28.77 6.76
C TYR A 294 -7.82 28.38 7.57
N THR A 295 -7.68 28.95 8.76
CA THR A 295 -6.69 28.55 9.75
C THR A 295 -7.38 28.46 11.10
N GLY A 296 -7.39 27.27 11.70
CA GLY A 296 -8.01 27.05 13.02
C GLY A 296 -8.28 25.57 13.31
N PRO A 297 -9.15 25.27 14.29
CA PRO A 297 -9.42 23.90 14.71
C PRO A 297 -10.04 23.03 13.62
N VAL A 298 -9.49 21.83 13.47
CA VAL A 298 -10.01 20.83 12.54
C VAL A 298 -10.19 19.51 13.26
N LEU A 299 -11.42 18.98 13.21
CA LEU A 299 -11.75 17.66 13.70
C LEU A 299 -11.81 16.66 12.54
N PHE A 300 -10.99 15.62 12.60
CA PHE A 300 -11.09 14.45 11.73
C PHE A 300 -11.93 13.39 12.44
N GLU A 301 -13.07 13.04 11.86
CA GLU A 301 -13.82 11.87 12.32
C GLU A 301 -13.01 10.59 12.03
N ALA A 302 -13.28 9.51 12.77
CA ALA A 302 -12.44 8.31 12.79
C ALA A 302 -12.11 7.73 11.39
N ARG A 303 -13.09 7.75 10.46
CA ARG A 303 -12.87 7.33 9.05
C ARG A 303 -11.82 8.19 8.36
N ALA A 304 -11.91 9.52 8.47
CA ALA A 304 -10.94 10.45 7.92
C ALA A 304 -9.58 10.34 8.64
N ALA A 305 -9.58 10.22 9.96
CA ALA A 305 -8.38 10.13 10.77
C ALA A 305 -7.52 8.90 10.41
N ALA A 306 -8.15 7.72 10.23
CA ALA A 306 -7.45 6.51 9.84
C ALA A 306 -6.80 6.62 8.45
N SER A 307 -7.54 7.18 7.47
CA SER A 307 -7.00 7.44 6.12
C SER A 307 -5.91 8.52 6.12
N LEU A 308 -6.06 9.55 6.95
CA LEU A 308 -5.02 10.58 7.16
C LEU A 308 -3.72 9.95 7.69
N LEU A 309 -3.81 9.08 8.70
CA LEU A 309 -2.63 8.42 9.26
C LEU A 309 -1.96 7.49 8.25
N ALA A 310 -2.72 6.81 7.38
CA ALA A 310 -2.15 6.04 6.27
C ALA A 310 -1.26 6.92 5.37
N GLN A 311 -1.68 8.14 5.08
CA GLN A 311 -0.91 9.11 4.27
C GLN A 311 0.31 9.66 5.01
N VAL A 312 0.17 9.99 6.30
CA VAL A 312 1.23 10.65 7.07
C VAL A 312 2.29 9.67 7.57
N LEU A 313 1.89 8.49 8.04
CA LEU A 313 2.79 7.53 8.68
C LEU A 313 3.47 6.59 7.69
N GLY A 314 2.87 6.32 6.52
CA GLY A 314 3.46 5.45 5.49
C GLY A 314 4.95 5.68 5.21
N PRO A 315 5.39 6.90 4.87
CA PRO A 315 6.82 7.21 4.70
C PRO A 315 7.59 7.29 6.02
N ALA A 316 6.92 7.66 7.12
CA ALA A 316 7.57 7.95 8.40
C ALA A 316 8.06 6.70 9.13
N VAL A 317 7.40 5.57 8.93
CA VAL A 317 7.74 4.33 9.63
C VAL A 317 8.81 3.50 8.90
N ASN A 318 9.24 3.94 7.71
CA ASN A 318 10.27 3.26 6.92
C ASN A 318 11.67 3.52 7.48
N GLY A 319 12.30 2.50 8.06
CA GLY A 319 13.64 2.61 8.62
C GLY A 319 14.78 2.33 7.64
N ALA A 320 14.49 1.91 6.40
CA ALA A 320 15.55 1.62 5.44
C ALA A 320 16.11 2.91 4.83
N ARG A 321 17.45 3.05 4.79
CA ARG A 321 18.14 4.25 4.26
C ARG A 321 17.81 4.48 2.77
N PRO A 322 17.63 5.68 2.21
CA PRO A 322 17.38 5.85 0.77
C PRO A 322 18.48 5.21 -0.12
N PRO A 323 18.17 4.79 -1.37
CA PRO A 323 19.19 4.32 -2.31
C PRO A 323 20.25 5.38 -2.59
N ILE A 324 21.50 4.97 -2.78
CA ILE A 324 22.60 5.87 -3.15
C ILE A 324 22.47 6.23 -4.64
N SER A 325 22.61 7.50 -4.99
CA SER A 325 22.50 8.01 -6.36
C SER A 325 23.76 8.74 -6.79
N PHE A 326 24.12 8.70 -8.08
CA PHE A 326 25.21 9.52 -8.63
C PHE A 326 24.96 11.02 -8.55
N SER A 327 23.69 11.44 -8.46
CA SER A 327 23.30 12.86 -8.45
C SER A 327 22.78 13.25 -7.06
N PRO A 328 23.49 14.13 -6.34
CA PRO A 328 23.01 14.70 -5.07
C PRO A 328 21.65 15.41 -5.22
N VAL A 329 21.39 15.99 -6.39
CA VAL A 329 20.09 16.64 -6.69
C VAL A 329 18.97 15.60 -6.80
N LEU A 330 19.22 14.47 -7.47
CA LEU A 330 18.26 13.38 -7.55
C LEU A 330 18.01 12.74 -6.17
N GLU A 331 19.06 12.58 -5.37
CA GLU A 331 18.94 12.07 -3.99
C GLU A 331 18.09 13.02 -3.11
N GLN A 332 18.32 14.33 -3.22
CA GLN A 332 17.53 15.34 -2.52
C GLN A 332 16.06 15.34 -2.98
N MET A 333 15.82 15.22 -4.29
CA MET A 333 14.47 15.13 -4.86
C MET A 333 13.75 13.88 -4.35
N LEU A 334 14.37 12.70 -4.44
CA LEU A 334 13.80 11.45 -3.96
C LEU A 334 13.51 11.50 -2.46
N SER A 335 14.43 12.08 -1.67
CA SER A 335 14.22 12.28 -0.23
C SER A 335 13.02 13.19 0.05
N GLY A 336 12.87 14.29 -0.69
CA GLY A 336 11.76 15.25 -0.55
C GLY A 336 10.39 14.70 -0.95
N LEU A 337 10.35 13.63 -1.76
CA LEU A 337 9.11 12.94 -2.15
C LEU A 337 8.83 11.69 -1.29
N GLY A 338 9.45 11.61 -0.10
CA GLY A 338 9.26 10.52 0.86
C GLY A 338 10.18 9.33 0.69
N GLY A 339 11.28 9.48 -0.04
CA GLY A 339 12.34 8.46 -0.10
C GLY A 339 13.11 8.31 1.22
N LYS A 340 12.97 9.26 2.15
CA LYS A 340 13.55 9.22 3.49
C LYS A 340 12.48 9.48 4.54
N SER A 341 12.48 8.66 5.60
CA SER A 341 11.63 8.87 6.76
C SER A 341 12.02 10.15 7.54
N ASP A 342 11.00 10.89 7.98
CA ASP A 342 11.14 12.02 8.91
C ASP A 342 11.51 11.59 10.35
N TRP A 343 11.33 10.31 10.67
CA TRP A 343 11.64 9.70 11.96
C TRP A 343 13.03 9.08 12.02
N LEU A 344 13.69 8.89 10.87
CA LEU A 344 15.04 8.36 10.80
C LEU A 344 16.02 9.20 11.65
N GLY A 345 16.79 8.55 12.52
CA GLY A 345 17.72 9.18 13.46
C GLY A 345 17.05 9.80 14.68
N ARG A 346 15.76 9.53 14.92
CA ARG A 346 14.99 10.07 16.06
C ARG A 346 14.59 8.99 17.07
N LEU A 347 15.23 7.83 17.06
CA LEU A 347 15.00 6.82 18.08
C LEU A 347 15.12 7.40 19.50
N GLY A 348 14.16 7.07 20.36
CA GLY A 348 14.07 7.60 21.72
C GLY A 348 13.52 9.03 21.83
N ALA A 349 13.26 9.72 20.71
CA ALA A 349 12.65 11.04 20.72
C ALA A 349 11.11 10.96 20.78
N ARG A 350 10.49 12.01 21.31
CA ARG A 350 9.03 12.15 21.28
C ARG A 350 8.55 12.56 19.88
N VAL A 351 7.77 11.69 19.25
CA VAL A 351 7.17 11.90 17.92
C VAL A 351 5.65 12.03 17.94
N LEU A 352 4.99 11.53 19.00
CA LEU A 352 3.54 11.61 19.21
C LEU A 352 3.22 12.13 20.63
N PRO A 353 1.94 12.36 21.00
CA PRO A 353 1.56 12.71 22.36
C PRO A 353 1.91 11.58 23.34
N PRO A 354 2.20 11.89 24.62
CA PRO A 354 2.67 10.90 25.60
C PRO A 354 1.66 9.78 25.88
N SER A 355 0.38 10.01 25.59
CA SER A 355 -0.69 9.03 25.75
C SER A 355 -0.79 8.03 24.61
N VAL A 356 -0.10 8.26 23.48
CA VAL A 356 -0.29 7.51 22.23
C VAL A 356 0.75 6.40 22.07
N THR A 357 0.28 5.22 21.67
CA THR A 357 1.11 4.07 21.25
C THR A 357 0.69 3.65 19.84
N VAL A 358 1.66 3.33 18.99
CA VAL A 358 1.45 2.86 17.62
C VAL A 358 2.21 1.57 17.41
N VAL A 359 1.49 0.56 16.92
CA VAL A 359 2.01 -0.78 16.66
C VAL A 359 1.66 -1.17 15.23
N ASP A 360 2.56 -1.82 14.52
CA ASP A 360 2.26 -2.54 13.29
C ASP A 360 2.29 -4.05 13.56
N ASP A 361 1.20 -4.75 13.27
CA ASP A 361 1.03 -6.17 13.61
C ASP A 361 0.58 -7.02 12.40
N PRO A 362 1.52 -7.63 11.65
CA PRO A 362 1.20 -8.51 10.52
C PRO A 362 0.39 -9.76 10.92
N GLY A 363 0.37 -10.13 12.21
CA GLY A 363 -0.33 -11.29 12.72
C GLY A 363 -1.80 -11.03 13.08
N ALA A 364 -2.19 -9.76 13.23
CA ALA A 364 -3.54 -9.37 13.63
C ALA A 364 -4.60 -9.76 12.57
N LYS A 365 -5.73 -10.30 13.05
CA LYS A 365 -6.84 -10.76 12.18
C LYS A 365 -7.98 -9.76 12.12
N GLU A 366 -8.30 -9.15 13.25
CA GLU A 366 -9.42 -8.24 13.40
C GLU A 366 -9.10 -7.17 14.44
N SER A 367 -9.81 -6.06 14.37
CA SER A 367 -9.81 -5.01 15.38
C SER A 367 -11.23 -4.47 15.52
N ASN A 368 -11.73 -4.39 16.76
CA ASN A 368 -13.10 -3.96 17.07
C ASN A 368 -14.19 -4.69 16.24
N GLY A 369 -14.01 -5.98 15.97
CA GLY A 369 -14.94 -6.81 15.19
C GLY A 369 -14.88 -6.60 13.67
N ALA A 370 -14.01 -5.73 13.17
CA ALA A 370 -13.76 -5.56 11.73
C ALA A 370 -12.49 -6.31 11.32
N SER A 371 -12.56 -7.00 10.17
CA SER A 371 -11.42 -7.76 9.63
C SER A 371 -10.29 -6.83 9.19
N LEU A 372 -9.05 -7.27 9.43
CA LEU A 372 -7.85 -6.60 8.95
C LEU A 372 -7.31 -7.33 7.72
N ILE A 373 -6.93 -6.59 6.68
CA ILE A 373 -6.51 -7.19 5.40
C ILE A 373 -4.98 -7.27 5.22
N GLY A 374 -4.19 -6.62 6.08
CA GLY A 374 -2.73 -6.56 5.97
C GLY A 374 -1.99 -7.77 6.53
N ARG A 375 -2.68 -8.90 6.75
CA ARG A 375 -2.13 -10.07 7.46
C ARG A 375 -1.16 -10.89 6.60
N TYR A 376 -0.04 -11.31 7.19
CA TYR A 376 0.90 -12.27 6.58
C TYR A 376 1.85 -12.89 7.63
N SER A 377 2.46 -14.04 7.29
CA SER A 377 3.40 -14.75 8.19
C SER A 377 4.87 -14.58 7.81
N VAL A 378 5.14 -14.36 6.53
CA VAL A 378 6.48 -14.14 5.97
C VAL A 378 6.37 -13.03 4.93
N ASP A 379 7.34 -12.12 4.93
CA ASP A 379 7.41 -11.04 3.95
C ASP A 379 7.96 -11.52 2.60
N ASP A 380 8.13 -10.59 1.65
CA ASP A 380 8.57 -10.88 0.28
C ASP A 380 10.09 -11.16 0.17
N GLU A 381 10.85 -10.97 1.25
CA GLU A 381 12.29 -11.25 1.35
C GLU A 381 12.58 -12.54 2.13
N GLY A 382 11.52 -13.25 2.56
CA GLY A 382 11.64 -14.52 3.28
C GLY A 382 11.90 -14.37 4.77
N VAL A 383 11.56 -13.22 5.36
CA VAL A 383 11.72 -12.95 6.79
C VAL A 383 10.40 -13.11 7.52
N ARG A 384 10.40 -13.84 8.65
CA ARG A 384 9.21 -14.02 9.49
C ARG A 384 8.69 -12.65 9.95
N ALA A 385 7.40 -12.43 9.72
CA ALA A 385 6.72 -11.20 10.10
C ALA A 385 6.69 -11.05 11.62
N GLN A 386 7.01 -9.86 12.12
CA GLN A 386 7.04 -9.56 13.55
C GLN A 386 6.08 -8.43 13.88
N LYS A 387 5.48 -8.47 15.08
CA LYS A 387 4.79 -7.32 15.64
C LYS A 387 5.82 -6.28 16.07
N VAL A 388 5.68 -5.05 15.57
CA VAL A 388 6.63 -3.96 15.84
C VAL A 388 5.94 -2.84 16.60
N THR A 389 6.44 -2.51 17.79
CA THR A 389 6.06 -1.29 18.49
C THR A 389 6.84 -0.12 17.90
N LEU A 390 6.19 0.67 17.06
CA LEU A 390 6.78 1.84 16.41
C LEU A 390 6.93 2.98 17.40
N VAL A 391 5.85 3.29 18.12
CA VAL A 391 5.82 4.37 19.12
C VAL A 391 5.21 3.83 20.40
N GLU A 392 5.85 4.10 21.53
CA GLU A 392 5.36 3.75 22.88
C GLU A 392 5.28 5.02 23.72
N ASN A 393 4.08 5.34 24.22
CA ASN A 393 3.83 6.54 25.05
C ASN A 393 4.42 7.82 24.44
N GLY A 394 4.20 8.01 23.14
CA GLY A 394 4.68 9.14 22.36
C GLY A 394 6.15 9.07 21.91
N ILE A 395 6.93 8.09 22.39
CA ILE A 395 8.36 7.95 22.12
C ILE A 395 8.60 6.94 20.99
N LEU A 396 9.40 7.32 19.99
CA LEU A 396 9.79 6.41 18.91
C LEU A 396 10.68 5.27 19.45
N LYS A 397 10.25 4.02 19.22
CA LYS A 397 10.93 2.80 19.69
C LYS A 397 11.41 1.91 18.57
N GLY A 398 10.76 1.96 17.41
CA GLY A 398 11.05 1.05 16.30
C GLY A 398 10.64 1.64 14.96
N GLU A 399 11.12 0.98 13.92
CA GLU A 399 10.84 1.27 12.52
C GLU A 399 10.49 -0.03 11.80
N LEU A 400 9.78 0.04 10.69
CA LEU A 400 9.57 -1.09 9.80
C LEU A 400 10.84 -1.30 8.99
N MET A 401 11.29 -2.57 8.92
CA MET A 401 12.56 -2.94 8.31
C MET A 401 12.40 -4.06 7.29
N SER A 402 13.05 -3.84 6.16
CA SER A 402 13.39 -4.83 5.13
C SER A 402 14.80 -5.37 5.41
N ARG A 403 15.30 -6.26 4.55
CA ARG A 403 16.71 -6.69 4.56
C ARG A 403 17.68 -5.62 4.08
N ARG A 404 17.19 -4.45 3.66
CA ARG A 404 17.98 -3.24 3.45
C ARG A 404 18.16 -2.47 4.78
N PRO A 405 19.38 -2.43 5.35
CA PRO A 405 19.65 -1.77 6.63
C PRO A 405 19.37 -0.25 6.62
N GLY A 406 19.05 0.25 7.80
CA GLY A 406 18.88 1.66 8.13
C GLY A 406 20.06 2.22 8.92
N SER A 407 19.97 3.49 9.31
CA SER A 407 20.94 4.07 10.26
C SER A 407 20.70 3.61 11.70
N ASP A 408 19.44 3.31 12.02
CA ASP A 408 18.97 3.11 13.38
C ASP A 408 18.81 1.61 13.70
N PHE A 409 18.52 0.79 12.67
CA PHE A 409 18.43 -0.66 12.74
C PHE A 409 19.13 -1.31 11.55
N ASP A 410 19.78 -2.45 11.78
CA ASP A 410 20.54 -3.20 10.78
C ASP A 410 19.88 -4.54 10.38
N GLN A 411 18.81 -4.95 11.06
CA GLN A 411 18.11 -6.22 10.80
C GLN A 411 16.68 -6.00 10.27
N SER A 412 16.21 -6.95 9.46
CA SER A 412 14.80 -7.00 9.03
C SER A 412 13.90 -7.45 10.18
N ASN A 413 12.68 -6.93 10.22
CA ASN A 413 11.61 -7.39 11.13
C ASN A 413 10.41 -7.94 10.36
N GLY A 414 10.62 -8.35 9.11
CA GLY A 414 9.58 -8.96 8.29
C GLY A 414 8.60 -7.95 7.70
N HIS A 415 9.06 -6.77 7.31
CA HIS A 415 8.24 -5.75 6.62
C HIS A 415 8.78 -5.40 5.22
N GLY A 416 9.72 -6.18 4.68
CA GLY A 416 10.14 -6.09 3.29
C GLY A 416 9.07 -6.66 2.37
N ARG A 417 8.09 -5.83 1.99
CA ARG A 417 6.94 -6.24 1.17
C ARG A 417 7.06 -5.69 -0.25
N ALA A 418 6.47 -6.38 -1.23
CA ALA A 418 6.46 -5.99 -2.63
C ALA A 418 5.17 -6.39 -3.36
N ALA A 419 4.56 -5.46 -4.08
CA ALA A 419 3.50 -5.80 -5.03
C ALA A 419 4.10 -6.36 -6.33
N PHE A 420 3.51 -7.41 -6.91
CA PHE A 420 3.82 -7.92 -8.26
C PHE A 420 5.32 -8.06 -8.57
N LEU A 421 6.06 -8.79 -7.72
CA LEU A 421 7.51 -9.04 -7.87
C LEU A 421 8.43 -7.79 -7.91
N ASN A 422 7.92 -6.60 -7.58
CA ASN A 422 8.75 -5.40 -7.41
C ASN A 422 9.78 -5.58 -6.29
N ASP A 423 10.70 -4.61 -6.18
CA ASP A 423 11.65 -4.55 -5.08
C ASP A 423 10.93 -4.43 -3.74
N ALA A 424 11.32 -5.30 -2.80
CA ALA A 424 10.78 -5.29 -1.45
C ALA A 424 11.24 -4.04 -0.70
N LYS A 425 10.30 -3.39 0.00
CA LYS A 425 10.58 -2.22 0.83
C LYS A 425 9.77 -2.24 2.13
N PRO A 426 10.25 -1.57 3.20
CA PRO A 426 9.51 -1.45 4.43
C PRO A 426 8.13 -0.86 4.19
N THR A 427 7.10 -1.66 4.44
CA THR A 427 5.71 -1.30 4.16
C THR A 427 4.83 -1.73 5.33
N MET A 428 3.86 -0.89 5.68
CA MET A 428 2.92 -1.14 6.78
C MET A 428 2.08 -2.39 6.52
N SER A 429 1.63 -3.03 7.60
CA SER A 429 0.70 -4.15 7.55
C SER A 429 -0.65 -3.74 8.17
N ASN A 430 -0.85 -4.00 9.45
CA ASN A 430 -1.97 -3.56 10.25
C ASN A 430 -1.46 -2.59 11.31
N LEU A 431 -1.52 -1.30 11.02
CA LEU A 431 -1.10 -0.25 11.91
C LEU A 431 -2.23 0.13 12.87
N ILE A 432 -1.99 0.01 14.17
CA ILE A 432 -2.98 0.19 15.23
C ILE A 432 -2.50 1.32 16.14
N LEU A 433 -3.26 2.41 16.16
CA LEU A 433 -3.06 3.51 17.09
C LEU A 433 -3.97 3.36 18.30
N THR A 434 -3.40 3.42 19.49
CA THR A 434 -4.13 3.43 20.76
C THR A 434 -3.72 4.65 21.60
N SER A 435 -4.64 5.09 22.46
CA SER A 435 -4.37 6.19 23.39
C SER A 435 -4.92 5.87 24.78
N THR A 436 -4.12 6.12 25.82
CA THR A 436 -4.55 6.06 27.22
C THR A 436 -5.39 7.25 27.63
N GLU A 437 -5.25 8.38 26.94
CA GLU A 437 -6.08 9.57 27.10
C GLU A 437 -6.98 9.72 25.87
N HIS A 438 -8.28 9.49 26.07
CA HIS A 438 -9.27 9.57 25.02
C HIS A 438 -10.58 10.14 25.55
N LEU A 439 -11.38 10.68 24.63
CA LEU A 439 -12.69 11.28 24.88
C LEU A 439 -13.77 10.47 24.17
N SER A 440 -14.99 10.50 24.70
CA SER A 440 -16.15 10.04 23.93
C SER A 440 -16.33 10.94 22.69
N PRO A 441 -16.98 10.48 21.60
CA PRO A 441 -17.23 11.33 20.44
C PRO A 441 -17.99 12.62 20.78
N ALA A 442 -18.90 12.55 21.75
CA ALA A 442 -19.64 13.71 22.24
C ALA A 442 -18.73 14.70 22.98
N ASP A 443 -17.85 14.23 23.84
CA ASP A 443 -16.91 15.08 24.59
C ASP A 443 -15.82 15.66 23.68
N LEU A 444 -15.36 14.88 22.69
CA LEU A 444 -14.43 15.37 21.67
C LEU A 444 -15.07 16.46 20.80
N LYS A 445 -16.32 16.25 20.35
CA LYS A 445 -17.08 17.28 19.62
C LYS A 445 -17.31 18.52 20.49
N LYS A 446 -17.63 18.36 21.77
CA LYS A 446 -17.75 19.48 22.70
C LYS A 446 -16.43 20.26 22.80
N LYS A 447 -15.31 19.56 23.02
CA LYS A 447 -13.97 20.18 23.06
C LYS A 447 -13.65 20.93 21.77
N PHE A 448 -13.92 20.33 20.61
CA PHE A 448 -13.78 20.97 19.31
C PHE A 448 -14.57 22.28 19.22
N LEU A 449 -15.86 22.26 19.56
CA LEU A 449 -16.70 23.46 19.55
C LEU A 449 -16.23 24.52 20.55
N ASP A 450 -15.73 24.12 21.71
CA ASP A 450 -15.16 25.05 22.68
C ASP A 450 -13.86 25.69 22.17
N SER A 451 -12.96 24.93 21.53
CA SER A 451 -11.78 25.48 20.84
C SER A 451 -12.20 26.47 19.74
N CYS A 452 -13.23 26.15 18.96
CA CYS A 452 -13.79 27.04 17.94
C CYS A 452 -14.29 28.37 18.51
N ARG A 453 -14.97 28.33 19.67
CA ARG A 453 -15.45 29.55 20.34
C ARG A 453 -14.32 30.38 20.94
N ALA A 454 -13.20 29.75 21.29
CA ALA A 454 -12.07 30.40 21.93
C ALA A 454 -11.21 31.20 20.94
N GLU A 455 -11.06 30.75 19.68
CA GLU A 455 -10.16 31.39 18.73
C GLU A 455 -10.63 32.76 18.18
N ARG A 456 -11.92 33.10 18.25
CA ARG A 456 -12.56 34.40 17.87
C ARG A 456 -11.73 35.32 16.95
N ARG A 457 -11.46 34.89 15.71
CA ARG A 457 -10.78 35.71 14.70
C ARG A 457 -11.80 36.41 13.78
N SER A 458 -12.14 37.65 14.11
CA SER A 458 -12.97 38.57 13.30
C SER A 458 -14.42 38.11 12.98
N GLU A 459 -15.27 39.04 12.56
CA GLU A 459 -16.67 38.75 12.18
C GLU A 459 -16.82 37.79 10.97
N ARG A 460 -15.72 37.48 10.27
CA ARG A 460 -15.71 36.65 9.04
C ARG A 460 -15.47 35.15 9.28
N GLU A 461 -14.99 34.73 10.46
CA GLU A 461 -14.64 33.32 10.74
C GLU A 461 -15.55 32.75 11.83
N GLN A 462 -16.83 32.55 11.49
CA GLN A 462 -17.86 32.03 12.41
C GLN A 462 -17.95 30.50 12.45
N TYR A 463 -17.00 29.78 11.86
CA TYR A 463 -17.07 28.33 11.70
C TYR A 463 -15.70 27.67 11.88
N CYS A 464 -15.72 26.37 12.16
CA CYS A 464 -14.56 25.48 12.09
C CYS A 464 -14.79 24.37 11.08
N LEU A 465 -13.77 23.53 10.84
CA LEU A 465 -13.87 22.45 9.88
C LEU A 465 -13.94 21.08 10.54
N VAL A 466 -14.81 20.23 10.01
CA VAL A 466 -14.85 18.79 10.26
C VAL A 466 -14.56 18.07 8.95
N VAL A 467 -13.63 17.13 8.99
CA VAL A 467 -13.29 16.24 7.87
C VAL A 467 -13.85 14.85 8.17
N ARG A 468 -14.77 14.38 7.31
CA ARG A 468 -15.40 13.05 7.45
C ARG A 468 -14.75 11.97 6.60
N GLU A 469 -14.19 12.38 5.47
CA GLU A 469 -13.52 11.47 4.55
C GLU A 469 -12.33 12.15 3.89
N MET A 470 -11.24 11.38 3.75
CA MET A 470 -10.07 11.75 2.95
C MET A 470 -10.20 11.12 1.57
N ASP A 471 -9.68 11.81 0.56
CA ASP A 471 -9.70 11.31 -0.81
C ASP A 471 -8.70 10.16 -0.99
N ASN A 472 -9.02 9.26 -1.92
CA ASN A 472 -8.11 8.27 -2.47
C ASN A 472 -8.04 8.44 -3.99
N PRO A 473 -7.10 9.28 -4.49
CA PRO A 473 -7.00 9.60 -5.92
C PRO A 473 -6.68 8.41 -6.82
N ALA A 474 -6.18 7.29 -6.27
CA ALA A 474 -5.98 6.07 -7.04
C ALA A 474 -7.30 5.41 -7.46
N LEU A 475 -8.40 5.73 -6.78
CA LEU A 475 -9.74 5.19 -7.05
C LEU A 475 -10.72 6.26 -7.52
N SER A 476 -10.65 7.47 -6.96
CA SER A 476 -11.63 8.52 -7.20
C SER A 476 -11.43 9.26 -8.53
N LEU A 477 -10.20 9.25 -9.08
CA LEU A 477 -9.90 9.82 -10.40
C LEU A 477 -9.90 8.72 -11.47
N LEU A 478 -10.72 8.91 -12.51
CA LEU A 478 -10.93 7.90 -13.56
C LEU A 478 -10.08 8.14 -14.81
N HIS A 479 -9.53 9.35 -14.97
CA HIS A 479 -8.68 9.73 -16.09
C HIS A 479 -7.24 10.06 -15.66
N GLN A 480 -6.28 9.66 -16.50
CA GLN A 480 -4.86 9.95 -16.30
C GLN A 480 -4.53 11.45 -16.36
N GLU A 481 -5.30 12.21 -17.15
CA GLU A 481 -5.16 13.67 -17.24
C GLU A 481 -5.48 14.34 -15.91
N ASP A 482 -6.58 13.96 -15.24
CA ASP A 482 -6.96 14.50 -13.93
C ASP A 482 -5.90 14.19 -12.86
N PHE A 483 -5.35 12.97 -12.89
CA PHE A 483 -4.23 12.61 -12.02
C PHE A 483 -2.98 13.46 -12.29
N SER A 484 -2.70 13.74 -13.56
CA SER A 484 -1.57 14.58 -13.97
C SER A 484 -1.77 16.06 -13.59
N GLU A 485 -2.98 16.59 -13.75
CA GLU A 485 -3.35 17.94 -13.30
C GLU A 485 -3.24 18.05 -11.76
N LEU A 486 -3.73 17.03 -11.02
CA LEU A 486 -3.57 16.96 -9.58
C LEU A 486 -2.10 16.92 -9.17
N LEU A 487 -1.29 16.09 -9.84
CA LEU A 487 0.15 16.01 -9.61
C LEU A 487 0.84 17.35 -9.87
N ALA A 488 0.53 18.02 -10.98
CA ALA A 488 1.06 19.35 -11.29
C ALA A 488 0.66 20.38 -10.23
N SER A 489 -0.59 20.32 -9.74
CA SER A 489 -1.07 21.20 -8.66
C SER A 489 -0.37 20.96 -7.32
N LEU A 490 0.26 19.80 -7.15
CA LEU A 490 1.02 19.40 -5.97
C LEU A 490 2.54 19.52 -6.19
N ALA A 491 3.02 19.83 -7.40
CA ALA A 491 4.45 19.89 -7.72
C ALA A 491 5.24 20.95 -6.92
N GLY A 492 4.58 21.77 -6.11
CA GLY A 492 5.19 22.65 -5.10
C GLY A 492 4.90 22.31 -3.63
N GLY A 493 4.07 21.29 -3.32
CA GLY A 493 3.58 20.99 -1.96
C GLY A 493 3.42 19.50 -1.59
N ALA A 494 3.58 18.58 -2.56
CA ALA A 494 3.48 17.13 -2.33
C ALA A 494 4.48 16.62 -1.27
N GLY A 495 5.68 17.19 -1.23
CA GLY A 495 6.69 16.91 -0.20
C GLY A 495 6.52 17.73 1.10
N THR A 496 5.62 18.71 1.15
CA THR A 496 5.46 19.63 2.30
C THR A 496 4.37 19.22 3.28
N GLY A 497 3.65 18.14 3.02
CA GLY A 497 2.59 17.63 3.90
C GLY A 497 1.17 17.99 3.45
N ASP A 498 0.96 18.30 2.17
CA ASP A 498 -0.38 18.56 1.64
C ASP A 498 -1.25 17.30 1.71
N ARG A 499 -2.52 17.44 2.13
CA ARG A 499 -3.51 16.35 2.23
C ARG A 499 -4.80 16.72 1.52
N LEU A 500 -5.46 15.70 0.98
CA LEU A 500 -6.65 15.82 0.14
C LEU A 500 -7.87 15.34 0.94
N PRO A 501 -8.55 16.22 1.69
CA PRO A 501 -9.84 15.87 2.26
C PRO A 501 -10.90 15.82 1.15
N LEU A 502 -11.84 14.89 1.25
CA LEU A 502 -12.92 14.70 0.27
C LEU A 502 -14.23 15.29 0.79
N VAL A 503 -14.66 14.86 1.97
CA VAL A 503 -15.92 15.29 2.59
C VAL A 503 -15.60 16.21 3.76
N VAL A 504 -15.84 17.51 3.57
CA VAL A 504 -15.53 18.57 4.54
C VAL A 504 -16.77 19.40 4.85
N TYR A 505 -16.98 19.67 6.14
CA TYR A 505 -18.07 20.49 6.63
C TYR A 505 -17.55 21.70 7.41
N ARG A 506 -18.15 22.85 7.16
CA ARG A 506 -18.12 23.99 8.09
C ARG A 506 -19.09 23.70 9.22
N VAL A 507 -18.65 23.90 10.46
CA VAL A 507 -19.46 23.75 11.66
C VAL A 507 -19.51 25.06 12.41
N TYR A 508 -20.73 25.57 12.61
CA TYR A 508 -20.97 26.84 13.28
C TYR A 508 -21.18 26.59 14.78
N PRO A 509 -20.27 27.00 15.68
CA PRO A 509 -20.28 26.57 17.08
C PRO A 509 -21.44 27.12 17.91
N GLU A 510 -22.06 28.21 17.48
CA GLU A 510 -23.21 28.81 18.16
C GLU A 510 -24.52 28.08 17.86
N THR A 511 -24.67 27.54 16.64
CA THR A 511 -25.92 26.90 16.18
C THR A 511 -25.82 25.38 16.06
N GLY A 512 -24.59 24.85 16.01
CA GLY A 512 -24.33 23.45 15.65
C GLY A 512 -24.64 23.11 14.19
N ARG A 513 -24.97 24.11 13.35
CA ARG A 513 -25.25 23.91 11.93
C ARG A 513 -24.00 23.42 11.23
N GLU A 514 -24.17 22.46 10.33
CA GLU A 514 -23.11 21.93 9.47
C GLU A 514 -23.43 22.25 8.01
N GLU A 515 -22.44 22.68 7.24
CA GLU A 515 -22.57 23.00 5.82
C GLU A 515 -21.38 22.48 5.03
N MET A 516 -21.62 21.63 4.04
CA MET A 516 -20.55 21.05 3.22
C MET A 516 -19.83 22.12 2.40
N ILE A 517 -18.53 21.92 2.18
CA ILE A 517 -17.70 22.70 1.26
C ILE A 517 -16.91 21.76 0.34
N ARG A 518 -16.56 22.24 -0.85
CA ARG A 518 -15.77 21.49 -1.83
C ARG A 518 -14.42 22.15 -2.12
N GLY A 519 -13.47 21.38 -2.64
CA GLY A 519 -12.18 21.90 -3.09
C GLY A 519 -11.28 22.36 -1.94
N SER A 520 -11.36 21.70 -0.77
CA SER A 520 -10.46 21.95 0.35
C SER A 520 -9.13 21.22 0.16
N ARG A 521 -8.03 21.87 0.53
CA ARG A 521 -6.69 21.25 0.62
C ARG A 521 -6.06 21.59 1.96
N ILE A 522 -5.60 20.60 2.70
CA ILE A 522 -4.91 20.82 3.97
C ILE A 522 -3.42 20.97 3.69
N ILE A 523 -2.79 22.01 4.22
CA ILE A 523 -1.39 22.35 3.96
C ILE A 523 -0.54 22.03 5.18
N GLY A 524 0.65 21.47 4.98
CA GLY A 524 1.65 21.33 6.05
C GLY A 524 1.36 20.23 7.09
N LEU A 525 0.40 19.34 6.85
CA LEU A 525 0.03 18.26 7.76
C LEU A 525 0.99 17.06 7.62
N ASN A 526 2.15 17.19 8.25
CA ASN A 526 3.21 16.18 8.32
C ASN A 526 3.30 15.52 9.71
N THR A 527 4.27 14.63 9.88
CA THR A 527 4.51 13.88 11.13
C THR A 527 4.72 14.77 12.35
N ARG A 528 5.22 16.00 12.18
CA ARG A 528 5.46 16.94 13.29
C ARG A 528 4.15 17.47 13.88
N ALA A 529 3.13 17.64 13.05
CA ALA A 529 1.80 18.06 13.50
C ALA A 529 1.15 17.01 14.41
N LEU A 530 1.45 15.71 14.18
CA LEU A 530 0.93 14.62 15.01
C LEU A 530 1.45 14.65 16.47
N ARG A 531 2.57 15.32 16.75
CA ARG A 531 3.12 15.43 18.12
C ARG A 531 2.17 16.17 19.09
N ASN A 532 1.34 17.05 18.54
CA ASN A 532 0.49 17.98 19.26
C ASN A 532 -0.99 17.79 18.90
N ILE A 533 -1.46 16.53 18.90
CA ILE A 533 -2.90 16.25 18.75
C ILE A 533 -3.63 16.79 19.98
N ALA A 534 -4.62 17.63 19.76
CA ALA A 534 -5.35 18.32 20.81
C ALA A 534 -6.40 17.44 21.48
N GLY A 535 -6.94 16.45 20.77
CA GLY A 535 -7.91 15.51 21.32
C GLY A 535 -7.96 14.22 20.52
N ILE A 536 -8.22 13.11 21.21
CA ILE A 536 -8.29 11.77 20.63
C ILE A 536 -9.61 11.13 21.08
N GLY A 537 -10.37 10.57 20.14
CA GLY A 537 -11.60 9.85 20.41
C GLY A 537 -11.37 8.43 20.93
N ASN A 538 -12.44 7.74 21.31
CA ASN A 538 -12.44 6.29 21.59
C ASN A 538 -13.25 5.48 20.56
N ASP A 539 -13.60 6.10 19.45
CA ASP A 539 -14.39 5.61 18.32
C ASP A 539 -13.51 5.05 17.19
N SER A 540 -12.62 4.12 17.53
CA SER A 540 -11.66 3.57 16.56
C SER A 540 -12.33 2.95 15.33
N PHE A 541 -11.90 3.38 14.16
CA PHE A 541 -12.35 2.90 12.85
C PHE A 541 -11.24 2.10 12.16
N VAL A 542 -11.62 1.03 11.46
CA VAL A 542 -10.70 0.22 10.63
C VAL A 542 -10.79 0.70 9.18
N TYR A 543 -9.72 1.35 8.71
CA TYR A 543 -9.57 1.75 7.32
C TYR A 543 -8.66 0.75 6.60
N SER A 544 -9.27 -0.09 5.75
CA SER A 544 -8.56 -1.02 4.87
C SER A 544 -8.36 -0.40 3.50
N TYR A 545 -7.17 -0.54 2.95
CA TYR A 545 -6.81 0.06 1.66
C TYR A 545 -5.66 -0.68 1.00
N MET A 546 -5.42 -0.36 -0.28
CA MET A 546 -4.27 -0.82 -1.03
C MET A 546 -3.17 0.23 -0.96
N GLN A 547 -2.06 -0.07 -0.30
CA GLN A 547 -0.92 0.82 -0.18
C GLN A 547 -0.12 0.81 -1.48
N SER A 548 0.14 2.00 -2.04
CA SER A 548 0.92 2.10 -3.28
C SER A 548 2.35 1.61 -3.10
N GLN A 549 2.88 0.97 -4.14
CA GLN A 549 4.28 0.59 -4.23
C GLN A 549 5.03 1.40 -5.29
N ILE A 550 4.38 2.41 -5.90
CA ILE A 550 5.00 3.28 -6.91
C ILE A 550 6.21 4.00 -6.32
N ASN A 551 7.33 3.94 -7.05
CA ASN A 551 8.59 4.57 -6.65
C ASN A 551 8.53 6.09 -6.81
N GLY A 552 9.24 6.82 -5.93
CA GLY A 552 9.45 8.26 -6.08
C GLY A 552 8.32 9.18 -5.61
N PHE A 553 7.22 8.67 -5.06
CA PHE A 553 6.11 9.49 -4.54
C PHE A 553 5.57 9.04 -3.17
N ALA A 554 6.21 8.06 -2.53
CA ALA A 554 5.68 7.37 -1.33
C ALA A 554 5.42 8.27 -0.11
N GLY A 555 6.01 9.47 -0.04
CA GLY A 555 5.74 10.43 1.05
C GLY A 555 4.68 11.48 0.77
N THR A 556 4.05 11.39 -0.40
CA THR A 556 3.00 12.31 -0.83
C THR A 556 1.63 11.70 -0.57
N ALA A 557 0.58 12.52 -0.45
CA ALA A 557 -0.79 12.03 -0.35
C ALA A 557 -1.19 11.12 -1.54
N LEU A 558 -0.57 11.33 -2.71
CA LEU A 558 -0.80 10.52 -3.92
C LEU A 558 -0.11 9.16 -3.87
N GLY A 559 1.05 9.07 -3.22
CA GLY A 559 1.82 7.83 -3.13
C GLY A 559 1.47 6.96 -1.94
N ALA A 560 0.49 7.37 -1.12
CA ALA A 560 0.00 6.55 -0.02
C ALA A 560 -0.91 5.41 -0.52
N PHE A 561 -1.69 5.68 -1.57
CA PHE A 561 -2.77 4.79 -2.02
C PHE A 561 -2.53 4.27 -3.44
N GLY A 562 -2.81 2.99 -3.62
CA GLY A 562 -2.91 2.32 -4.92
C GLY A 562 -4.29 1.70 -5.07
N SER A 563 -4.42 0.88 -6.10
CA SER A 563 -5.60 0.03 -6.34
C SER A 563 -5.29 -1.43 -6.05
N ALA A 564 -6.33 -2.26 -6.03
CA ALA A 564 -6.25 -3.70 -5.95
C ALA A 564 -5.34 -4.32 -7.02
N GLN A 565 -5.13 -3.65 -8.15
CA GLN A 565 -4.27 -4.12 -9.23
C GLN A 565 -2.77 -4.06 -8.89
N SER A 566 -2.33 -3.09 -8.08
CA SER A 566 -0.90 -2.76 -7.94
C SER A 566 -0.46 -2.38 -6.52
N GLY A 567 -1.39 -2.34 -5.56
CA GLY A 567 -1.10 -2.02 -4.17
C GLY A 567 -0.96 -3.24 -3.27
N LEU A 568 -0.40 -3.02 -2.09
CA LEU A 568 -0.30 -4.02 -1.04
C LEU A 568 -1.44 -3.83 -0.03
N PRO A 569 -2.14 -4.90 0.38
CA PRO A 569 -3.21 -4.78 1.35
C PRO A 569 -2.63 -4.35 2.70
N ALA A 570 -3.27 -3.33 3.30
CA ALA A 570 -2.93 -2.78 4.60
C ALA A 570 -4.19 -2.33 5.35
N SER A 571 -4.09 -2.14 6.66
CA SER A 571 -5.17 -1.60 7.48
C SER A 571 -4.63 -0.64 8.52
N VAL A 572 -5.30 0.50 8.68
CA VAL A 572 -5.02 1.45 9.76
C VAL A 572 -6.22 1.49 10.70
N VAL A 573 -5.95 1.34 11.99
CA VAL A 573 -6.96 1.46 13.06
C VAL A 573 -6.68 2.74 13.83
N ALA A 574 -7.62 3.68 13.78
CA ALA A 574 -7.48 4.97 14.45
C ALA A 574 -8.83 5.54 14.90
N PRO A 575 -8.88 6.24 16.04
CA PRO A 575 -10.05 7.00 16.47
C PRO A 575 -10.11 8.38 15.81
N SER A 576 -11.16 9.14 16.09
CA SER A 576 -11.26 10.56 15.73
C SER A 576 -10.10 11.37 16.32
N LEU A 577 -9.60 12.37 15.58
CA LEU A 577 -8.45 13.21 15.97
C LEU A 577 -8.80 14.69 15.83
N LEU A 578 -8.53 15.47 16.86
CA LEU A 578 -8.69 16.92 16.89
C LEU A 578 -7.32 17.61 16.83
N PHE A 579 -7.19 18.58 15.93
CA PHE A 579 -6.05 19.48 15.86
C PHE A 579 -6.50 20.91 16.23
N ASP A 580 -5.70 21.61 17.03
CA ASP A 580 -6.01 22.98 17.46
C ASP A 580 -5.92 23.97 16.31
N GLU A 581 -4.92 23.83 15.44
CA GLU A 581 -4.72 24.74 14.31
C GLU A 581 -4.18 23.96 13.11
N LEU A 582 -4.92 23.98 12.00
CA LEU A 582 -4.45 23.55 10.68
C LEU A 582 -4.78 24.62 9.63
N GLU A 583 -3.93 24.71 8.60
CA GLU A 583 -4.17 25.54 7.44
C GLU A 583 -4.90 24.73 6.36
N VAL A 584 -6.03 25.25 5.90
CA VAL A 584 -6.82 24.73 4.79
C VAL A 584 -6.94 25.80 3.73
N ARG A 585 -6.65 25.46 2.48
CA ARG A 585 -6.78 26.35 1.32
C ARG A 585 -7.90 25.89 0.41
N GLY A 586 -8.63 26.85 -0.13
CA GLY A 586 -9.52 26.59 -1.25
C GLY A 586 -8.74 26.37 -2.55
N THR A 587 -9.19 25.45 -3.39
CA THR A 587 -8.68 25.32 -4.77
C THR A 587 -8.91 26.62 -5.55
N ARG A 588 -7.87 27.09 -6.24
CA ARG A 588 -7.92 28.30 -7.08
C ARG A 588 -7.71 27.92 -8.55
N GLY A 589 -8.53 28.44 -9.45
CA GLY A 589 -8.44 28.21 -10.90
C GLY A 589 -9.74 28.60 -11.60
N GLU A 590 -9.66 29.02 -12.86
CA GLU A 590 -10.85 29.21 -13.69
C GLU A 590 -11.38 27.85 -14.17
N ALA A 591 -12.67 27.61 -13.99
CA ALA A 591 -13.31 26.37 -14.42
C ALA A 591 -13.38 26.27 -15.95
N LYS A 592 -13.29 25.04 -16.47
CA LYS A 592 -13.63 24.74 -17.86
C LYS A 592 -15.15 24.90 -18.04
N ARG A 593 -15.59 25.31 -19.23
CA ARG A 593 -17.04 25.41 -19.53
C ARG A 593 -17.67 24.03 -19.43
N LEU A 594 -18.90 23.98 -18.89
CA LEU A 594 -19.73 22.77 -18.90
C LEU A 594 -19.92 22.24 -20.33
N PRO A 595 -20.15 20.93 -20.52
CA PRO A 595 -20.58 20.38 -21.79
C PRO A 595 -21.74 21.18 -22.36
N LEU A 596 -21.67 21.52 -23.65
CA LEU A 596 -22.68 22.37 -24.31
C LEU A 596 -24.04 21.66 -24.47
N LEU A 597 -24.07 20.33 -24.29
CA LEU A 597 -25.26 19.50 -24.39
C LEU A 597 -25.51 18.81 -23.05
N PRO A 598 -26.77 18.74 -22.58
CA PRO A 598 -27.11 17.97 -21.39
C PRO A 598 -26.83 16.48 -21.62
N PRO A 599 -26.56 15.70 -20.55
CA PRO A 599 -26.39 14.26 -20.67
C PRO A 599 -27.66 13.61 -21.25
N PRO A 600 -27.53 12.51 -22.01
CA PRO A 600 -28.69 11.76 -22.47
C PRO A 600 -29.48 11.20 -21.26
N PRO A 601 -30.81 11.09 -21.36
CA PRO A 601 -31.62 10.50 -20.29
C PRO A 601 -31.26 9.03 -20.08
N MET A 602 -30.95 8.66 -18.84
CA MET A 602 -30.48 7.31 -18.43
C MET A 602 -31.63 6.33 -18.15
N THR A 603 -32.88 6.79 -18.22
CA THR A 603 -34.08 5.95 -18.12
C THR A 603 -34.65 5.71 -19.53
N PRO A 604 -35.05 4.47 -19.88
CA PRO A 604 -35.73 4.23 -21.14
C PRO A 604 -37.00 5.09 -21.16
N ALA A 605 -37.17 5.88 -22.22
CA ALA A 605 -38.41 6.61 -22.47
C ALA A 605 -39.56 5.58 -22.43
N LYS A 606 -40.53 5.81 -21.53
CA LYS A 606 -41.74 4.99 -21.42
C LYS A 606 -42.56 5.03 -22.70
#